data_AF-A0A1G9ED35-F1
#
_entry.id   AF-A0A1G9ED35-F1
#
_cell.length_a   1.000
_cell.length_b   1.000
_cell.length_c   1.000
_cell.angle_alpha   90.00
_cell.angle_beta   90.00
_cell.angle_gamma   90.00
#
_symmetry.space_group_name_H-M   'P 1'
#
loop_
_entity.id
_entity.type
_entity.pdbx_description
1 polymer ?
#
loop_
_entity_poly.entity_id
_entity_poly.type
_entity_poly.pdbx_seq_one_letter_code
_entity_poly.pdbx_strand_id
1 'polypeptide(L)'
;MVNVFSLDARTEFFDLVCAGMSILAAARRVGATHGTGRNWWAQSGRMMTVDMGPVGGLSDPAPTAEGPGGRALNLAERGMIQMGRRGGLSYAKIGE
;
A
#
# COMPACT_ATOMS: atom_id res chain seq x y z
N MET A 1 -23.81 -5.10 14.03
CA MET A 1 -23.47 -5.02 12.60
C MET A 1 -22.93 -6.38 12.20
N VAL A 2 -23.66 -7.13 11.38
CA VAL A 2 -23.21 -8.46 10.92
C VAL A 2 -22.03 -8.22 9.96
N ASN A 3 -20.87 -8.78 10.25
CA ASN A 3 -19.72 -8.66 9.35
C ASN A 3 -19.92 -9.62 8.17
N VAL A 4 -20.40 -9.09 7.05
CA VAL A 4 -20.74 -9.86 5.84
C VAL A 4 -19.49 -10.26 5.04
N PHE A 5 -18.31 -9.74 5.42
CA PHE A 5 -17.05 -10.04 4.76
C PHE A 5 -16.16 -10.90 5.66
N SER A 6 -15.51 -11.90 5.05
CA SER A 6 -14.53 -12.74 5.75
C SER A 6 -13.31 -11.92 6.16
N LEU A 7 -12.58 -12.42 7.16
CA LEU A 7 -11.30 -11.83 7.55
C LEU A 7 -10.32 -11.85 6.37
N ASP A 8 -10.31 -12.94 5.59
CA ASP A 8 -9.43 -13.11 4.43
C ASP A 8 -9.67 -12.04 3.36
N ALA A 9 -10.93 -11.71 3.04
CA ALA A 9 -11.25 -10.65 2.08
C ALA A 9 -10.76 -9.28 2.57
N ARG A 10 -10.82 -9.04 3.88
CA ARG A 10 -10.32 -7.79 4.48
C ARG A 10 -8.78 -7.75 4.48
N THR A 11 -8.11 -8.88 4.71
CA THR A 11 -6.65 -9.01 4.61
C THR A 11 -6.17 -8.81 3.18
N GLU A 12 -6.77 -9.50 2.19
CA GLU A 12 -6.44 -9.34 0.77
C GLU A 12 -6.63 -7.88 0.31
N PHE A 13 -7.68 -7.21 0.78
CA PHE A 13 -7.88 -5.78 0.52
C PHE A 13 -6.67 -4.95 1.00
N PHE A 14 -6.21 -5.15 2.24
CA PHE A 14 -5.07 -4.40 2.77
C PHE A 14 -3.78 -4.73 2.02
N ASP A 15 -3.54 -5.99 1.67
CA ASP A 15 -2.37 -6.39 0.90
C ASP A 15 -2.34 -5.73 -0.48
N LEU A 16 -3.48 -5.69 -1.18
CA LEU A 16 -3.59 -5.04 -2.49
C LEU A 16 -3.35 -3.53 -2.41
N VAL A 17 -3.91 -2.85 -1.40
CA VAL A 17 -3.66 -1.41 -1.21
C VAL A 17 -2.20 -1.15 -0.85
N CYS A 18 -1.61 -1.96 0.03
CA CYS A 18 -0.20 -1.87 0.39
C CYS A 18 0.74 -2.19 -0.79
N ALA A 19 0.29 -3.01 -1.73
CA ALA A 19 0.99 -3.27 -3.00
C ALA A 19 0.86 -2.12 -4.02
N GLY A 20 0.13 -1.05 -3.68
CA GLY A 20 0.00 0.17 -4.49
C GLY A 20 -1.32 0.31 -5.24
N MET A 21 -2.26 -0.64 -5.09
CA MET A 21 -3.57 -0.54 -5.72
C MET A 21 -4.43 0.57 -5.07
N SER A 22 -5.27 1.25 -5.85
CA SER A 22 -6.23 2.19 -5.27
C SER A 22 -7.28 1.49 -4.42
N ILE A 23 -7.85 2.20 -3.44
CA ILE A 23 -8.94 1.69 -2.59
C ILE A 23 -10.11 1.17 -3.43
N LEU A 24 -10.47 1.86 -4.51
CA LEU A 24 -11.56 1.45 -5.40
C LEU A 24 -11.27 0.12 -6.09
N ALA A 25 -10.08 -0.02 -6.68
CA ALA A 25 -9.70 -1.23 -7.39
C ALA A 25 -9.54 -2.42 -6.42
N ALA A 26 -8.90 -2.21 -5.27
CA ALA A 26 -8.74 -3.23 -4.25
C ALA A 26 -10.10 -3.68 -3.68
N ALA A 27 -11.01 -2.74 -3.37
CA ALA A 27 -12.35 -3.08 -2.89
C ALA A 27 -13.13 -3.92 -3.92
N ARG A 28 -13.12 -3.52 -5.20
CA ARG A 28 -13.77 -4.29 -6.27
C ARG A 28 -13.18 -5.69 -6.41
N ARG A 29 -11.86 -5.83 -6.25
CA ARG A 29 -11.15 -7.11 -6.37
C ARG A 29 -11.58 -8.14 -5.32
N VAL A 30 -12.01 -7.69 -4.13
CA VAL A 30 -12.53 -8.54 -3.05
C VAL A 30 -14.06 -8.53 -2.94
N GLY A 31 -14.76 -8.00 -3.95
CA GLY A 31 -16.23 -7.94 -3.99
C GLY A 31 -16.86 -6.88 -3.08
N ALA A 32 -16.07 -5.95 -2.53
CA ALA A 32 -16.53 -4.87 -1.69
C ALA A 32 -16.85 -3.59 -2.48
N THR A 33 -17.71 -2.75 -1.93
CA THR A 33 -17.96 -1.41 -2.50
C THR A 33 -16.81 -0.45 -2.17
N HIS A 34 -16.69 0.63 -2.94
CA HIS A 34 -15.72 1.70 -2.64
C HIS A 34 -15.90 2.29 -1.23
N GLY A 35 -17.15 2.47 -0.79
CA GLY A 35 -17.45 2.98 0.55
C GLY A 35 -16.99 2.02 1.65
N THR A 36 -17.19 0.72 1.46
CA THR A 36 -16.69 -0.33 2.37
C THR A 36 -15.16 -0.28 2.46
N GLY A 37 -14.45 -0.24 1.32
CA GLY A 37 -12.99 -0.15 1.29
C GLY A 37 -12.46 1.11 1.98
N ARG A 38 -13.09 2.27 1.74
CA ARG A 38 -12.74 3.53 2.40
C ARG A 38 -12.92 3.45 3.93
N ASN A 39 -13.98 2.80 4.38
CA ASN A 39 -14.23 2.61 5.81
C ASN A 39 -13.20 1.66 6.44
N TRP A 40 -12.86 0.55 5.78
CA TRP A 40 -11.80 -0.35 6.25
C TRP A 40 -10.44 0.34 6.34
N TRP A 41 -10.09 1.15 5.34
CA TRP A 41 -8.85 1.94 5.37
C TRP A 41 -8.84 3.00 6.47
N ALA A 42 -9.96 3.68 6.71
CA ALA A 42 -10.06 4.63 7.81
C ALA A 42 -9.90 3.94 9.18
N GLN A 43 -10.47 2.74 9.33
CA GLN A 43 -10.39 1.93 10.55
C GLN A 43 -9.02 1.30 10.81
N SER A 44 -8.16 1.15 9.80
CA SER A 44 -6.79 0.63 9.98
C SER A 44 -5.86 1.64 10.67
N GLY A 45 -6.38 2.78 11.12
CA GLY A 45 -5.59 3.88 11.68
C GLY A 45 -4.89 4.72 10.63
N ARG A 46 -5.26 4.58 9.35
CA ARG A 46 -4.60 5.25 8.21
C ARG A 46 -3.08 5.00 8.21
N MET A 47 -2.67 3.74 8.33
CA MET A 47 -1.26 3.33 8.35
C MET A 47 -0.40 3.98 7.27
N MET A 48 -0.99 4.33 6.13
CA MET A 48 -0.33 5.06 5.05
C MET A 48 -1.30 6.05 4.37
N THR A 49 -0.76 7.13 3.82
CA THR A 49 -1.53 8.06 2.98
C THR A 49 -1.82 7.40 1.64
N VAL A 50 -3.07 7.52 1.20
CA VAL A 50 -3.53 7.05 -0.11
C VAL A 50 -3.95 8.27 -0.90
N ASP A 51 -3.46 8.40 -2.12
CA ASP A 51 -3.88 9.41 -3.06
C ASP A 51 -5.27 9.09 -3.59
N MET A 52 -6.12 10.10 -3.63
CA MET A 52 -7.48 9.99 -4.14
C MET A 52 -7.50 10.42 -5.61
N GLY A 53 -8.05 9.59 -6.50
CA GLY A 53 -8.13 9.91 -7.93
C GLY A 53 -8.31 8.66 -8.81
N PRO A 54 -8.31 8.83 -10.15
CA PRO A 54 -8.54 7.73 -11.11
C PRO A 54 -7.50 6.61 -10.98
N VAL A 55 -6.25 6.97 -10.69
CA VAL A 55 -5.15 6.03 -10.48
C VAL A 55 -5.09 5.61 -9.01
N GLY A 56 -5.19 6.57 -8.09
CA GLY A 56 -5.11 6.38 -6.64
C GLY A 56 -3.85 5.63 -6.18
N GLY A 57 -3.90 5.02 -5.00
CA GLY A 57 -2.81 4.18 -4.46
C GLY A 57 -2.05 4.86 -3.33
N LEU A 58 -1.02 4.19 -2.79
CA LEU A 58 -0.21 4.79 -1.72
C LEU A 58 0.55 6.02 -2.23
N SER A 59 0.54 7.11 -1.47
CA SER A 59 1.32 8.32 -1.79
C SER A 59 2.84 8.09 -1.70
N ASP A 60 3.26 7.07 -0.95
CA ASP A 60 4.64 6.65 -0.77
C ASP A 60 4.72 5.11 -0.82
N PRO A 61 4.63 4.52 -2.03
CA PRO A 61 4.73 3.08 -2.21
C PRO A 61 6.19 2.63 -2.02
N ALA A 62 6.37 1.42 -1.47
CA ALA A 62 7.69 0.80 -1.46
C ALA A 62 8.21 0.66 -2.91
N PRO A 63 9.51 0.87 -3.16
CA PRO A 63 10.08 0.67 -4.49
C PRO A 63 9.81 -0.76 -4.98
N THR A 64 9.73 -0.96 -6.30
CA THR A 64 9.53 -2.27 -6.90
C THR A 64 10.73 -3.18 -6.64
N ALA A 65 10.51 -4.50 -6.62
CA ALA A 65 11.61 -5.46 -6.52
C ALA A 65 12.52 -5.39 -7.76
N GLU A 66 11.93 -5.09 -8.92
CA GLU A 66 12.63 -5.02 -10.20
C GLU A 66 13.01 -3.58 -10.56
N GLY A 67 14.22 -3.42 -11.10
CA GLY A 67 14.72 -2.17 -11.68
C GLY A 67 15.58 -2.48 -12.91
N PRO A 68 15.81 -1.51 -13.82
CA PRO A 68 16.55 -1.78 -15.05
C PRO A 68 18.04 -2.07 -14.73
N GLY A 69 18.52 -3.26 -15.08
CA GLY A 69 19.95 -3.55 -15.22
C GLY A 69 20.75 -3.90 -13.95
N GLY A 70 20.10 -4.32 -12.85
CA GLY A 70 20.79 -4.67 -11.60
C GLY A 70 20.14 -5.79 -10.79
N ARG A 71 20.72 -6.10 -9.61
CA ARG A 71 20.13 -7.04 -8.65
C ARG A 71 18.79 -6.49 -8.14
N ALA A 72 17.77 -7.35 -8.08
CA ALA A 72 16.48 -7.03 -7.49
C ALA A 72 16.58 -6.65 -6.00
N LEU A 73 15.79 -5.66 -5.57
CA LEU A 73 15.71 -5.26 -4.16
C LEU A 73 14.94 -6.32 -3.37
N ASN A 74 15.51 -6.77 -2.27
CA ASN A 74 14.81 -7.65 -1.33
C ASN A 74 13.82 -6.86 -0.46
N LEU A 75 12.97 -7.57 0.30
CA LEU A 75 11.93 -6.94 1.12
C LEU A 75 12.50 -5.96 2.16
N ALA A 76 13.60 -6.31 2.83
CA ALA A 76 14.23 -5.47 3.83
C ALA A 76 14.76 -4.17 3.21
N GLU A 77 15.42 -4.26 2.05
CA GLU A 77 15.95 -3.10 1.32
C GLU A 77 14.83 -2.15 0.89
N ARG A 78 13.75 -2.69 0.35
CA ARG A 78 12.57 -1.90 -0.04
C ARG A 78 11.94 -1.21 1.17
N GLY A 79 11.86 -1.91 2.30
CA GLY A 79 11.38 -1.36 3.57
C GLY A 79 12.26 -0.24 4.10
N MET A 80 13.59 -0.41 4.08
CA MET A 80 14.53 0.64 4.50
C MET A 80 14.42 1.88 3.64
N ILE A 81 14.31 1.72 2.32
CA ILE A 81 14.12 2.85 1.40
C ILE A 81 12.81 3.58 1.70
N GLN A 82 11.70 2.86 1.81
CA GLN A 82 10.39 3.45 2.10
C GLN A 82 10.39 4.19 3.45
N MET A 83 10.91 3.58 4.51
CA MET A 83 10.96 4.20 5.83
C MET A 83 11.93 5.38 5.90
N GLY A 84 13.08 5.30 5.22
CA GLY A 84 14.02 6.41 5.11
C GLY A 84 13.39 7.62 4.41
N ARG A 85 12.62 7.39 3.34
CA ARG A 85 11.86 8.43 2.65
C ARG A 85 10.81 9.08 3.55
N ARG A 86 10.08 8.29 4.35
CA ARG A 86 9.14 8.80 5.37
C ARG A 86 9.81 9.60 6.47
N GLY A 87 11.04 9.22 6.83
CA GLY A 87 11.89 9.97 7.76
C GLY A 87 12.49 11.25 7.17
N GLY A 88 12.18 11.59 5.91
CA GLY A 88 12.72 12.78 5.24
C GLY A 88 14.17 12.63 4.74
N LEU A 89 14.69 11.40 4.67
CA LEU A 89 16.04 11.15 4.16
C LEU A 89 16.10 11.20 2.63
N SER A 90 17.24 11.65 2.11
CA SER A 90 17.59 11.51 0.70
C SER A 90 18.06 10.08 0.40
N TYR A 91 17.99 9.65 -0.86
CA TYR A 91 18.51 8.34 -1.26
C TYR A 91 20.00 8.15 -0.92
N ALA A 92 20.80 9.21 -1.03
CA ALA A 92 22.21 9.17 -0.63
C ALA A 92 22.37 8.82 0.85
N LYS A 93 21.61 9.48 1.74
CA LYS A 93 21.64 9.21 3.20
C LYS A 93 21.10 7.85 3.59
N ILE A 94 20.26 7.23 2.76
CA ILE A 94 19.75 5.88 3.01
C ILE A 94 20.81 4.82 2.65
N GLY A 95 21.73 5.14 1.73
CA GLY A 95 22.77 4.22 1.26
C GLY A 95 24.13 4.37 1.96
N GLU A 96 24.28 5.30 2.90
CA GLU A 96 25.41 5.41 3.83
C GLU A 96 25.36 4.30 4.89
#